data_AF-A0ABD4XMB6-F1
#
_entry.id   AF-A0ABD4XMB6-F1
#
_cell.length_a   1.000
_cell.length_b   1.000
_cell.length_c   1.000
_cell.angle_alpha   90.00
_cell.angle_beta   90.00
_cell.angle_gamma   90.00
#
_symmetry.space_group_name_H-M   'P 1'
#
loop_
_entity.id
_entity.type
_entity.pdbx_description
1 polymer ?
#
loop_
_entity_poly.entity_id
_entity_poly.type
_entity_poly.pdbx_seq_one_letter_code
_entity_poly.pdbx_strand_id
1 'polypeptide(L)' 'MTPQTELMSMEEAALDFPWTARQLYRYARSGELPFVVRLGNRYLVSRNAFTRWKDTAGGQFMAGREIGSDEKS' A
#
# COMPACT_ATOMS: atom_id res chain seq x y z
N MET A 1 15.18 -8.28 -20.24
CA MET A 1 14.13 -7.28 -20.00
C MET A 1 14.09 -7.00 -18.51
N THR A 2 14.61 -5.86 -18.05
CA THR A 2 14.33 -5.38 -16.70
C THR A 2 12.84 -5.07 -16.63
N PRO A 3 12.06 -5.69 -15.73
CA PRO A 3 10.67 -5.28 -15.59
C PRO A 3 10.70 -3.81 -15.19
N GLN A 4 10.05 -2.98 -15.99
CA GLN A 4 9.90 -1.57 -15.72
C GLN A 4 9.31 -1.46 -14.32
N THR A 5 10.10 -1.02 -13.35
CA THR A 5 9.67 -0.86 -11.97
C THR A 5 8.70 0.30 -11.94
N GLU A 6 7.45 0.06 -12.34
CA GLU A 6 6.38 1.04 -12.26
C GLU A 6 6.16 1.33 -10.78
N LEU A 7 6.68 2.47 -10.36
CA LEU A 7 6.31 3.08 -9.10
C LEU A 7 4.88 3.60 -9.26
N MET A 8 4.01 3.21 -8.36
CA MET A 8 2.65 3.71 -8.25
C MET A 8 2.52 4.56 -6.98
N SER A 9 1.61 5.51 -7.02
CA SER A 9 1.14 6.26 -5.86
C SER A 9 0.29 5.38 -4.93
N MET A 10 0.08 5.85 -3.70
CA MET A 10 -0.86 5.21 -2.78
C MET A 10 -2.31 5.23 -3.28
N GLU A 11 -2.67 6.21 -4.11
CA GLU A 11 -3.99 6.30 -4.72
C GLU A 11 -4.18 5.19 -5.75
N GLU A 12 -3.20 4.98 -6.63
CA GLU A 12 -3.21 3.86 -7.57
C GLU A 12 -3.20 2.51 -6.84
N ALA A 13 -2.43 2.37 -5.76
CA ALA A 13 -2.42 1.15 -4.96
C ALA A 13 -3.77 0.85 -4.29
N ALA A 14 -4.50 1.90 -3.89
CA ALA A 14 -5.84 1.77 -3.28
C ALA A 14 -6.92 1.34 -4.27
N LEU A 15 -6.74 1.54 -5.58
CA LEU A 15 -7.71 1.07 -6.58
C LEU A 15 -7.80 -0.46 -6.61
N ASP A 16 -6.67 -1.12 -6.38
CA ASP A 16 -6.53 -2.58 -6.44
C ASP A 16 -6.52 -3.23 -5.04
N PHE A 17 -6.84 -2.49 -3.97
CA PHE A 17 -6.69 -2.96 -2.60
C PHE A 17 -7.83 -2.51 -1.68
N PRO A 18 -8.24 -3.30 -0.67
CA PRO A 18 -9.40 -2.98 0.17
C PRO A 18 -9.24 -1.76 1.08
N TRP A 19 -8.05 -1.16 1.15
CA TRP A 19 -7.81 0.04 1.95
C TRP A 19 -7.85 1.30 1.11
N THR A 20 -8.29 2.37 1.76
CA THR A 20 -8.18 3.72 1.20
C THR A 20 -6.72 4.15 1.09
N ALA A 21 -6.44 5.10 0.20
CA ALA A 21 -5.12 5.71 0.10
C ALA A 21 -4.67 6.30 1.45
N ARG A 22 -5.59 6.84 2.25
CA ARG A 22 -5.31 7.37 3.60
C ARG A 22 -4.81 6.29 4.55
N GLN A 23 -5.43 5.11 4.55
CA GLN A 23 -4.99 3.97 5.35
C GLN A 23 -3.59 3.51 4.89
N LEU A 24 -3.37 3.37 3.59
CA LEU A 24 -2.06 3.04 3.03
C LEU A 24 -0.98 4.07 3.42
N TYR A 25 -1.27 5.37 3.36
CA TYR A 25 -0.38 6.43 3.83
C TYR A 25 -0.06 6.31 5.31
N ARG A 26 -1.05 5.97 6.15
CA ARG A 26 -0.86 5.78 7.60
C ARG A 26 0.14 4.65 7.86
N TYR A 27 -0.03 3.50 7.20
CA TYR A 27 0.85 2.35 7.36
C TYR A 27 2.23 2.53 6.73
N ALA A 28 2.31 3.24 5.61
CA ALA A 28 3.58 3.66 5.03
C ALA A 28 4.36 4.57 5.99
N ARG A 29 3.67 5.53 6.62
CA ARG A 29 4.28 6.46 7.59
C ARG A 29 4.74 5.77 8.88
N SER A 30 4.05 4.73 9.34
CA SER A 30 4.46 3.93 10.50
C SER A 30 5.56 2.91 10.19
N GLY A 31 5.97 2.77 8.92
CA GLY A 31 7.02 1.83 8.50
C GLY A 31 6.54 0.39 8.34
N GLU A 32 5.23 0.16 8.36
CA GLU A 32 4.65 -1.18 8.28
C GLU A 32 4.56 -1.73 6.86
N LEU A 33 4.73 -0.88 5.87
CA LEU A 33 4.83 -1.26 4.46
C LEU A 33 6.30 -1.09 4.02
N PRO A 34 7.17 -2.10 4.23
CA PRO A 34 8.63 -1.97 4.07
C PRO A 34 9.09 -1.76 2.61
N PHE A 35 8.19 -1.97 1.66
CA PHE A 35 8.43 -1.79 0.22
C PHE A 35 8.06 -0.38 -0.28
N VAL A 36 7.57 0.48 0.60
CA VAL A 36 7.22 1.87 0.26
C VAL A 36 8.47 2.73 0.29
N VAL A 37 8.64 3.52 -0.77
CA VAL A 37 9.74 4.48 -0.90
C VAL A 37 9.18 5.89 -0.72
N ARG A 38 9.86 6.69 0.11
CA ARG A 38 9.55 8.11 0.25
C ARG A 38 10.43 8.93 -0.71
N LEU A 39 9.80 9.64 -1.64
CA LEU A 39 10.46 10.57 -2.55
C LEU A 39 9.98 12.00 -2.24
N GLY A 40 10.79 12.73 -1.48
CA GLY A 40 10.40 14.04 -0.93
C GLY A 40 9.19 13.94 0.01
N ASN A 41 8.06 14.51 -0.40
CA ASN A 41 6.79 14.46 0.35
C ASN A 41 5.82 13.39 -0.15
N ARG A 42 6.21 12.59 -1.16
CA ARG A 42 5.38 11.54 -1.72
C ARG A 42 5.80 10.17 -1.20
N TYR A 43 4.82 9.31 -0.97
CA TYR A 43 5.04 7.89 -0.74
C TYR A 43 4.67 7.15 -2.02
N LEU A 44 5.63 6.38 -2.54
CA LEU A 44 5.51 5.60 -3.77
C LEU A 44 5.75 4.15 -3.44
N VAL A 45 5.14 3.25 -4.20
CA VAL A 45 5.32 1.82 -4.04
C VAL A 45 5.65 1.19 -5.38
N SER A 46 6.58 0.24 -5.39
CA SER A 46 6.78 -0.61 -6.56
C SER A 46 5.56 -1.51 -6.76
N ARG A 47 4.95 -1.46 -7.96
CA ARG A 47 3.83 -2.34 -8.36
C ARG A 47 4.11 -3.80 -8.01
N ASN A 48 5.29 -4.29 -8.39
CA ASN A 48 5.68 -5.68 -8.17
C ASN A 48 5.80 -6.04 -6.69
N ALA A 49 6.37 -5.14 -5.87
CA ALA A 49 6.50 -5.39 -4.44
C ALA A 49 5.14 -5.36 -3.74
N PHE A 50 4.26 -4.44 -4.14
CA PHE A 50 2.89 -4.37 -3.62
C PHE A 50 2.09 -5.63 -3.95
N THR A 51 2.08 -6.06 -5.20
CA THR A 51 1.36 -7.27 -5.63
C THR A 51 1.88 -8.49 -4.87
N ARG A 52 3.21 -8.69 -4.79
CA ARG A 52 3.78 -9.81 -4.04
C ARG A 52 3.42 -9.77 -2.57
N TRP A 53 3.46 -8.59 -1.95
CA TRP A 53 3.07 -8.45 -0.55
C TRP A 53 1.59 -8.76 -0.35
N LYS A 54 0.70 -8.27 -1.21
CA LYS A 54 -0.74 -8.58 -1.18
C LYS A 54 -0.99 -10.09 -1.17
N ASP A 55 -0.31 -10.80 -2.06
CA ASP A 55 -0.50 -12.24 -2.27
C ASP A 55 0.07 -13.10 -1.13
N THR A 56 0.94 -12.55 -0.28
CA THR A 56 1.67 -13.31 0.75
C THR A 56 1.31 -12.87 2.17
N ALA A 57 1.56 -11.61 2.50
CA ALA A 57 1.38 -11.06 3.83
C ALA A 57 0.14 -10.15 3.94
N GLY A 58 -0.33 -9.59 2.82
CA GLY A 58 -1.44 -8.64 2.79
C GLY A 58 -2.74 -9.23 3.32
N GLY A 59 -3.04 -10.50 2.99
CA GLY A 59 -4.22 -11.19 3.52
C GLY A 59 -4.23 -11.32 5.06
N GLN A 60 -3.09 -11.69 5.65
CA GLN A 60 -2.96 -11.83 7.12
C GLN A 60 -2.93 -10.46 7.81
N PHE A 61 -2.27 -9.49 7.18
CA PHE A 61 -2.21 -8.12 7.68
C PHE A 61 -3.59 -7.46 7.67
N MET A 62 -4.44 -7.80 6.70
CA MET A 62 -5.86 -7.41 6.68
C MET A 62 -6.70 -8.21 7.68
N ALA A 63 -6.46 -9.50 7.88
CA ALA A 63 -7.24 -10.30 8.84
C ALA A 63 -7.06 -9.83 10.30
N GLY A 64 -5.87 -9.33 10.64
CA GLY A 64 -5.57 -8.79 11.98
C GLY A 64 -6.01 -7.34 12.21
N ARG A 65 -6.54 -6.67 11.19
CA ARG A 65 -6.98 -5.28 11.27
C ARG A 65 -8.37 -5.20 10.68
N GLU A 66 -9.37 -5.00 11.53
CA GLU A 66 -10.70 -4.62 11.06
C GLU A 66 -10.53 -3.60 9.93
N ILE A 67 -11.13 -3.86 8.77
CA ILE A 67 -11.24 -2.89 7.68
C ILE A 67 -12.08 -1.77 8.27
N GLY A 68 -11.41 -0.88 9.01
CA GLY A 68 -12.05 0.08 9.87
C GLY A 68 -12.78 1.04 8.97
N SER A 69 -14.11 0.91 8.97
CA SER A 69 -15.09 1.97 9.20
C SER A 69 -14.52 3.39 9.18
N ASP A 70 -13.92 3.83 8.09
CA ASP A 70 -13.86 5.24 7.74
C ASP A 70 -15.27 5.54 7.21
N GLU A 71 -16.21 5.69 8.14
CA GLU A 71 -17.48 6.34 7.88
C GLU A 71 -17.16 7.67 7.19
N LYS A 72 -17.75 7.86 6.01
CA LYS A 72 -17.71 9.09 5.23
C LYS A 72 -17.97 10.28 6.15
N SER A 73 -16.93 11.04 6.50
CA SER A 73 -17.06 12.42 6.99
C SER A 73 -16.94 13.39 5.83
#